data_AF-A0A422QSX9-F1
#
_entry.id   AF-A0A422QSX9-F1
#
_cell.length_a   1.000
_cell.length_b   1.000
_cell.length_c   1.000
_cell.angle_alpha   90.00
_cell.angle_beta   90.00
_cell.angle_gamma   90.00
#
_symmetry.space_group_name_H-M   'P 1'
#
loop_
_entity.id
_entity.type
_entity.pdbx_description
1 polymer ?
#
loop_
_entity_poly.entity_id
_entity_poly.type
_entity_poly.pdbx_seq_one_letter_code
_entity_poly.pdbx_strand_id
1 'polypeptide(L)'
;MLEALPGAPRLREATGGTRTEMYRKDRVRCIRGSANLREHRLTGKTKTRRVVAACCNTPIFLDFTQGHWVDLYGPLWPEGSLPPLQMRTMTGDLDDASALPSDVPNLKTHSVGFFLRLIGAWAAMGFRRPKIDYVEGVLDIRD
;
A
#
# COMPACT_ATOMS: atom_id res chain seq x y z
N MET A 1 -6.01 -1.32 -14.79
CA MET A 1 -5.61 -0.52 -13.59
C MET A 1 -6.71 -0.68 -12.55
N LEU A 2 -6.41 -0.93 -11.27
CA LEU A 2 -7.47 -1.18 -10.27
C LEU A 2 -8.46 0.00 -10.13
N GLU A 3 -7.98 1.24 -10.26
CA GLU A 3 -8.82 2.44 -10.19
C GLU A 3 -9.79 2.61 -11.38
N ALA A 4 -9.63 1.82 -12.45
CA ALA A 4 -10.53 1.81 -13.60
C ALA A 4 -11.71 0.85 -13.42
N LEU A 5 -11.71 0.03 -12.37
CA LEU A 5 -12.78 -0.93 -12.11
C LEU A 5 -14.02 -0.20 -11.58
N PRO A 6 -15.24 -0.68 -11.89
CA PRO A 6 -16.47 -0.10 -11.38
C PRO A 6 -16.48 -0.05 -9.85
N GLY A 7 -16.80 1.13 -9.30
CA GLY A 7 -16.87 1.36 -7.85
C GLY A 7 -15.52 1.55 -7.14
N ALA A 8 -14.38 1.38 -7.84
CA ALA A 8 -13.08 1.62 -7.24
C ALA A 8 -12.85 3.12 -7.01
N PRO A 9 -12.28 3.53 -5.87
CA PRO A 9 -11.93 4.92 -5.63
C PRO A 9 -10.72 5.33 -6.47
N ARG A 10 -10.59 6.64 -6.72
CA ARG A 10 -9.35 7.22 -7.26
C ARG A 10 -8.24 7.04 -6.22
N LEU A 11 -7.15 6.38 -6.61
CA LEU A 11 -5.99 6.17 -5.74
C LEU A 11 -4.82 7.11 -6.05
N ARG A 12 -4.70 7.51 -7.32
CA ARG A 12 -3.62 8.39 -7.75
C ARG A 12 -3.88 9.83 -7.35
N GLU A 13 -2.86 10.45 -6.77
CA GLU A 13 -2.81 11.89 -6.55
C GLU A 13 -2.61 12.62 -7.89
N ALA A 14 -2.80 13.94 -7.89
CA ALA A 14 -2.54 14.79 -9.07
C ALA A 14 -1.07 14.69 -9.56
N THR A 15 -0.15 14.33 -8.65
CA THR A 15 1.27 14.06 -8.94
C THR A 15 1.51 12.72 -9.64
N GLY A 16 0.46 11.92 -9.87
CA GLY A 16 0.52 10.61 -10.50
C GLY A 16 0.93 9.47 -9.56
N GLY A 17 1.48 9.78 -8.39
CA GLY A 17 1.82 8.82 -7.33
C GLY A 17 0.59 8.29 -6.59
N THR A 18 0.78 7.28 -5.75
CA THR A 18 -0.28 6.75 -4.87
C THR A 18 0.07 7.02 -3.42
N ARG A 19 -0.85 7.65 -2.70
CA ARG A 19 -0.66 7.91 -1.27
C ARG A 19 -0.86 6.63 -0.47
N THR A 20 0.15 6.24 0.31
CA THR A 20 0.04 5.11 1.23
C THR A 20 0.67 5.40 2.58
N GLU A 21 0.18 4.71 3.59
CA GLU A 21 0.69 4.74 4.95
C GLU A 21 1.22 3.36 5.34
N MET A 22 2.49 3.30 5.71
CA MET A 22 3.18 2.05 5.98
C MET A 22 2.99 1.62 7.45
N TYR A 23 2.33 0.49 7.67
CA TYR A 23 2.04 -0.05 9.00
C TYR A 23 2.59 -1.46 9.18
N ARG A 24 3.09 -1.73 10.39
CA ARG A 24 3.48 -3.10 10.77
C ARG A 24 2.26 -4.01 10.75
N LYS A 25 2.42 -5.23 10.24
CA LYS A 25 1.33 -6.22 10.16
C LYS A 25 0.73 -6.58 11.51
N ASP A 26 1.53 -6.58 12.58
CA ASP A 26 1.05 -6.84 13.95
C ASP A 26 0.19 -5.70 14.54
N ARG A 27 0.04 -4.59 13.81
CA ARG A 27 -0.79 -3.43 14.18
C ARG A 27 -2.02 -3.26 13.30
N VAL A 28 -2.21 -4.12 12.30
CA VAL A 28 -3.35 -4.06 11.39
C VAL A 28 -4.23 -5.29 11.60
N ARG A 29 -5.53 -5.09 11.76
CA ARG A 29 -6.52 -6.16 11.94
C ARG A 29 -7.75 -5.87 11.09
N CYS A 30 -8.28 -6.90 10.42
CA CYS A 30 -9.58 -6.82 9.78
C CYS A 30 -10.67 -7.07 10.84
N ILE A 31 -11.46 -6.04 11.14
CA ILE A 31 -12.54 -6.15 12.14
C ILE A 31 -13.82 -6.74 11.52
N ARG A 32 -14.05 -6.49 10.23
CA ARG A 32 -15.21 -6.98 9.47
C ARG A 32 -14.90 -7.06 7.98
N GLY A 33 -15.63 -7.91 7.28
CA GLY A 33 -15.63 -7.96 5.81
C GLY A 33 -14.47 -8.74 5.18
N SER A 34 -13.69 -9.49 5.97
CA SER A 34 -12.58 -10.32 5.48
C SER A 34 -12.98 -11.29 4.37
N ALA A 35 -14.18 -11.89 4.46
CA ALA A 35 -14.72 -12.81 3.46
C ALA A 35 -14.81 -12.20 2.03
N ASN A 36 -14.89 -10.86 1.93
CA ASN A 36 -14.95 -10.14 0.66
C ASN A 36 -13.56 -9.71 0.16
N LEU A 37 -12.48 -9.98 0.89
CA LEU A 37 -11.13 -9.57 0.50
C LEU A 37 -10.50 -10.62 -0.42
N ARG A 38 -10.05 -10.18 -1.59
CA ARG A 38 -9.41 -10.99 -2.62
C ARG A 38 -7.99 -10.48 -2.91
N GLU A 39 -7.15 -11.39 -3.36
CA GLU A 39 -5.78 -11.09 -3.76
C GLU A 39 -5.68 -10.66 -5.24
N HIS A 40 -4.96 -9.57 -5.51
CA HIS A 40 -4.55 -9.20 -6.87
C HIS A 40 -3.04 -8.97 -6.93
N ARG A 41 -2.33 -9.71 -7.79
CA ARG A 41 -0.91 -9.51 -8.08
C ARG A 41 -0.74 -8.99 -9.51
N LEU A 42 0.31 -8.20 -9.73
CA LEU A 42 0.65 -7.75 -11.10
C LEU A 42 1.05 -8.94 -11.98
N THR A 43 1.80 -9.88 -11.41
CA THR A 43 2.08 -11.17 -12.02
C THR A 43 2.08 -12.25 -10.93
N GLY A 44 1.92 -13.51 -11.31
CA GLY A 44 1.99 -14.64 -10.36
C GLY A 44 3.32 -14.76 -9.60
N LYS A 45 4.38 -14.08 -10.06
CA LYS A 45 5.72 -14.08 -9.43
C LYS A 45 5.95 -12.89 -8.49
N THR A 46 5.10 -11.87 -8.52
CA THR A 46 5.31 -10.65 -7.72
C THR A 46 5.18 -10.95 -6.23
N LYS A 47 6.17 -10.56 -5.44
CA LYS A 47 6.22 -10.78 -3.98
C LYS A 47 5.32 -9.85 -3.18
N THR A 48 4.73 -8.85 -3.82
CA THR A 48 3.69 -8.02 -3.25
C THR A 48 2.33 -8.42 -3.81
N ARG A 49 1.28 -8.21 -3.02
CA ARG A 49 -0.11 -8.37 -3.45
C ARG A 49 -0.93 -7.17 -3.03
N ARG A 50 -1.91 -6.80 -3.84
CA ARG A 50 -2.93 -5.83 -3.48
C ARG A 50 -4.11 -6.62 -2.94
N VAL A 51 -4.61 -6.23 -1.78
CA VAL A 51 -5.82 -6.82 -1.18
C VAL A 51 -6.99 -5.91 -1.52
N VAL A 52 -7.99 -6.46 -2.19
CA VAL A 52 -9.09 -5.71 -2.80
C VAL A 52 -10.42 -6.25 -2.27
N ALA A 53 -11.34 -5.36 -1.93
CA ALA A 53 -12.71 -5.74 -1.59
C ALA A 53 -13.49 -6.06 -2.88
N ALA A 54 -13.90 -7.31 -3.04
CA ALA A 54 -14.55 -7.81 -4.25
C ALA A 54 -15.94 -7.21 -4.52
N CYS A 55 -16.63 -6.75 -3.47
CA CYS A 55 -17.98 -6.17 -3.61
C CYS A 55 -18.00 -4.81 -4.32
N CYS A 56 -16.87 -4.09 -4.36
CA CYS A 56 -16.79 -2.73 -4.88
C CYS A 56 -15.45 -2.40 -5.54
N ASN A 57 -14.59 -3.40 -5.76
CA ASN A 57 -13.25 -3.25 -6.32
C ASN A 57 -12.32 -2.28 -5.55
N THR A 58 -12.63 -1.96 -4.30
CA THR A 58 -11.83 -1.02 -3.50
C THR A 58 -10.53 -1.68 -3.04
N PRO A 59 -9.35 -1.17 -3.44
CA PRO A 59 -8.09 -1.70 -2.93
C PRO A 59 -7.89 -1.22 -1.49
N ILE A 60 -7.72 -2.14 -0.54
CA ILE A 60 -7.65 -1.85 0.90
C ILE A 60 -6.20 -1.62 1.36
N PHE A 61 -5.27 -2.48 0.93
CA PHE A 61 -3.84 -2.32 1.21
C PHE A 61 -2.96 -3.12 0.24
N LEU A 62 -1.69 -2.74 0.14
CA LEU A 62 -0.63 -3.55 -0.47
C LEU A 62 0.10 -4.33 0.63
N ASP A 63 0.17 -5.65 0.49
CA ASP A 63 0.89 -6.54 1.39
C ASP A 63 2.24 -6.95 0.78
N PHE A 64 3.32 -6.56 1.46
CA PHE A 64 4.65 -7.11 1.23
C PHE A 64 4.73 -8.50 1.85
N THR A 65 4.38 -9.55 1.10
CA THR A 65 4.15 -10.88 1.68
C THR A 65 5.37 -11.50 2.35
N GLN A 66 6.58 -11.12 1.90
CA GLN A 66 7.85 -11.53 2.52
C GLN A 66 8.36 -10.56 3.62
N GLY A 67 7.70 -9.41 3.78
CA GLY A 67 8.01 -8.36 4.75
C GLY A 67 7.07 -8.36 5.97
N HIS A 68 7.35 -7.46 6.90
CA HIS A 68 6.63 -7.32 8.18
C HIS A 68 5.61 -6.16 8.19
N TRP A 69 5.36 -5.53 7.04
CA TRP A 69 4.48 -4.36 6.91
C TRP A 69 3.48 -4.49 5.75
N VAL A 70 2.47 -3.64 5.79
CA VAL A 70 1.52 -3.37 4.70
C VAL A 70 1.51 -1.87 4.43
N ASP A 71 1.12 -1.49 3.23
CA ASP A 71 0.84 -0.11 2.86
C ASP A 71 -0.68 0.08 2.78
N LEU A 72 -1.25 0.86 3.69
CA LEU A 72 -2.66 1.22 3.71
C LEU A 72 -2.91 2.37 2.75
N TYR A 73 -3.93 2.30 1.90
CA TYR A 73 -4.21 3.38 0.93
C TYR A 73 -4.72 4.64 1.62
N GLY A 74 -4.06 5.77 1.35
CA GLY A 74 -4.37 7.08 1.94
C GLY A 74 -5.81 7.55 1.74
N PRO A 75 -6.40 7.43 0.53
CA PRO A 75 -7.79 7.83 0.28
C PRO A 75 -8.86 7.08 1.10
N LEU A 76 -8.50 6.00 1.80
CA LEU A 76 -9.42 5.24 2.65
C LEU A 76 -9.41 5.68 4.13
N TRP A 77 -8.53 6.63 4.49
CA TRP A 77 -8.50 7.18 5.84
C TRP A 77 -9.71 8.08 6.07
N PRO A 78 -10.34 8.02 7.26
CA PRO A 78 -11.34 9.01 7.65
C PRO A 78 -10.81 10.44 7.48
N GLU A 79 -11.73 11.35 7.15
CA GLU A 79 -11.39 12.77 6.99
C GLU A 79 -10.63 13.31 8.21
N GLY A 80 -9.55 14.05 7.96
CA GLY A 80 -8.70 14.62 9.02
C GLY A 80 -7.82 13.63 9.78
N SER A 81 -7.89 12.32 9.49
CA SER A 81 -7.11 11.30 10.21
C SER A 81 -5.89 10.77 9.46
N LEU A 82 -5.75 11.09 8.17
CA LEU A 82 -4.59 10.70 7.37
C LEU A 82 -3.31 11.36 7.94
N PRO A 83 -2.27 10.59 8.28
CA PRO A 83 -1.01 11.16 8.75
C PRO A 83 -0.38 12.13 7.73
N PRO A 84 0.47 13.08 8.15
CA PRO A 84 1.20 13.96 7.23
C PRO A 84 2.13 13.17 6.29
N LEU A 85 2.28 13.63 5.04
CA LEU A 85 3.22 13.03 4.10
C LEU A 85 4.64 13.20 4.65
N GLN A 86 5.45 12.14 4.59
CA GLN A 86 6.83 12.22 5.07
C GLN A 86 7.86 12.24 3.93
N MET A 87 7.52 11.67 2.77
CA MET A 87 8.43 11.52 1.64
C MET A 87 7.67 11.03 0.40
N ARG A 88 8.25 11.25 -0.79
CA ARG A 88 7.88 10.58 -2.04
C ARG A 88 9.02 9.65 -2.46
N THR A 89 8.71 8.41 -2.80
CA THR A 89 9.67 7.43 -3.31
C THR A 89 9.33 7.03 -4.73
N MET A 90 10.30 6.44 -5.45
CA MET A 90 10.14 6.03 -6.85
C MET A 90 9.89 7.20 -7.80
N THR A 91 10.34 8.40 -7.44
CA THR A 91 10.19 9.57 -8.32
C THR A 91 11.06 9.47 -9.57
N GLY A 92 11.98 8.49 -9.63
CA GLY A 92 12.78 8.19 -10.82
C GLY A 92 11.98 7.55 -11.95
N ASP A 93 10.77 7.07 -11.68
CA ASP A 93 9.85 6.51 -12.68
C ASP A 93 9.03 7.60 -13.39
N LEU A 94 9.16 8.88 -12.96
CA LEU A 94 8.51 10.01 -13.62
C LEU A 94 9.35 10.52 -14.79
N ASP A 95 8.70 10.84 -15.89
CA ASP A 95 9.32 11.54 -17.02
C ASP A 95 9.84 12.93 -16.60
N ASP A 96 9.07 13.64 -15.76
CA ASP A 96 9.44 14.92 -15.19
C ASP A 96 9.17 14.97 -13.67
N ALA A 97 10.22 14.70 -12.88
CA ALA A 97 10.15 14.81 -11.43
C ALA A 97 10.24 16.25 -10.90
N SER A 98 10.56 17.24 -11.75
CA SER A 98 10.67 18.64 -11.34
C SER A 98 9.32 19.29 -11.05
N ALA A 99 8.23 18.72 -11.59
CA ALA A 99 6.85 19.12 -11.31
C ALA A 99 6.35 18.73 -9.91
N LEU A 100 7.11 17.92 -9.15
CA LEU A 100 6.73 17.53 -7.79
C LEU A 100 6.92 18.69 -6.80
N PRO A 101 5.97 18.92 -5.88
CA PRO A 101 6.16 19.88 -4.78
C PRO A 101 7.38 19.52 -3.92
N SER A 102 8.04 20.54 -3.36
CA SER A 102 9.21 20.40 -2.47
C SER A 102 8.85 20.40 -0.98
N ASP A 103 7.58 20.18 -0.65
CA ASP A 103 7.02 20.10 0.71
C ASP A 103 7.56 18.92 1.54
N VAL A 104 7.96 17.84 0.86
CA VAL A 104 8.64 16.67 1.43
C VAL A 104 9.74 16.19 0.49
N PRO A 105 10.70 15.37 0.97
CA PRO A 105 11.74 14.82 0.12
C PRO A 105 11.19 14.01 -1.07
N ASN A 106 11.64 14.35 -2.28
CA ASN A 106 11.37 13.60 -3.51
C ASN A 106 12.54 12.68 -3.82
N LEU A 107 12.37 11.38 -3.57
CA LEU A 107 13.43 10.39 -3.70
C LEU A 107 13.23 9.49 -4.91
N LYS A 108 14.28 9.38 -5.73
CA LYS A 108 14.30 8.50 -6.91
C LYS A 108 14.02 7.03 -6.56
N THR A 109 14.41 6.61 -5.35
CA THR A 109 14.18 5.27 -4.78
C THR A 109 14.09 5.37 -3.25
N HIS A 110 13.98 4.25 -2.54
CA HIS A 110 14.00 4.23 -1.07
C HIS A 110 15.35 4.75 -0.53
N SER A 111 15.32 5.52 0.56
CA SER A 111 16.53 5.99 1.23
C SER A 111 17.12 4.97 2.21
N VAL A 112 18.37 5.17 2.62
CA VAL A 112 18.97 4.41 3.73
C VAL A 112 18.16 4.58 5.02
N GLY A 113 17.71 5.81 5.33
CA GLY A 113 16.88 6.08 6.50
C GLY A 113 15.55 5.31 6.49
N PHE A 114 14.94 5.13 5.32
CA PHE A 114 13.76 4.28 5.16
C PHE A 114 14.03 2.83 5.59
N PHE A 115 15.13 2.24 5.11
CA PHE A 115 15.50 0.86 5.49
C PHE A 115 15.90 0.74 6.96
N LEU A 116 16.60 1.72 7.54
CA LEU A 116 16.91 1.74 8.97
C LEU A 116 15.64 1.73 9.82
N ARG A 117 14.61 2.50 9.42
CA ARG A 117 13.31 2.50 10.10
C ARG A 117 12.61 1.14 10.00
N LEU A 118 12.65 0.49 8.84
CA LEU A 118 12.13 -0.87 8.66
C LEU A 118 12.87 -1.91 9.50
N ILE A 119 14.20 -1.86 9.55
CA ILE A 119 15.01 -2.77 10.36
C ILE A 119 14.71 -2.55 11.85
N GLY A 120 14.65 -1.30 12.31
CA GLY A 120 14.28 -0.98 13.69
C GLY A 120 12.87 -1.46 14.06
N ALA A 121 11.89 -1.27 13.18
CA ALA A 121 10.53 -1.78 13.38
C ALA A 121 10.50 -3.32 13.45
N TRP A 122 11.25 -4.01 12.59
CA TRP A 122 11.36 -5.47 12.60
C TRP A 122 12.04 -5.99 13.87
N ALA A 123 13.10 -5.34 14.32
CA ALA A 123 13.78 -5.64 15.59
C ALA A 123 12.84 -5.45 16.78
N ALA A 124 12.06 -4.37 16.82
CA ALA A 124 11.04 -4.12 17.85
C ALA A 124 9.89 -5.15 17.83
N MET A 125 9.72 -5.89 16.72
CA MET A 125 8.81 -7.02 16.63
C MET A 125 9.47 -8.34 17.05
N GLY A 126 10.75 -8.34 17.45
CA GLY A 126 11.52 -9.56 17.71
C GLY A 126 11.80 -10.34 16.43
N PHE A 127 12.04 -9.64 15.32
CA PHE A 127 12.28 -10.21 13.99
C PHE A 127 11.15 -11.10 13.46
N ARG A 128 9.94 -10.97 14.00
CA ARG A 128 8.74 -11.67 13.51
C ARG A 128 8.21 -11.05 12.23
N ARG A 129 7.58 -11.88 11.39
CA ARG A 129 6.89 -11.48 10.15
C ARG A 129 5.46 -12.02 10.16
N PRO A 130 4.52 -11.33 10.82
CA PRO A 130 3.12 -11.75 10.84
C PRO A 130 2.59 -11.90 9.42
N LYS A 131 1.68 -12.85 9.21
CA LYS A 131 1.00 -13.05 7.94
C LYS A 131 -0.37 -12.41 8.00
N ILE A 132 -0.86 -11.99 6.83
CA ILE A 132 -2.25 -11.60 6.64
C ILE A 132 -2.98 -12.81 6.07
N ASP A 133 -3.75 -13.50 6.91
CA ASP A 133 -4.38 -14.80 6.63
C ASP A 133 -5.89 -14.71 6.38
N TYR A 134 -6.49 -13.55 6.57
CA TYR A 134 -7.92 -13.29 6.38
C TYR A 134 -8.30 -12.90 4.92
N VAL A 135 -7.41 -13.14 3.95
CA VAL A 135 -7.64 -12.81 2.53
C VAL A 135 -7.87 -14.11 1.77
N GLU A 136 -9.05 -14.21 1.15
CA GLU A 136 -9.52 -15.44 0.51
C GLU A 136 -9.49 -15.28 -1.00
N GLY A 137 -8.92 -16.24 -1.72
CA GLY A 137 -8.99 -16.31 -3.18
C GLY A 137 -8.28 -15.20 -3.96
N VAL A 138 -8.38 -15.29 -5.29
CA VAL A 138 -7.85 -14.30 -6.25
C VAL A 138 -9.00 -13.40 -6.70
N LEU A 139 -8.72 -12.12 -6.95
CA LEU A 139 -9.69 -11.17 -7.48
C LEU A 139 -10.10 -11.61 -8.90
N ASP A 140 -11.37 -11.97 -9.06
CA ASP A 140 -11.98 -12.20 -10.36
C ASP A 140 -12.28 -10.84 -10.99
N ILE A 141 -11.40 -10.38 -11.88
CA ILE A 141 -11.63 -9.14 -12.64
C ILE A 141 -12.63 -9.52 -13.74
N ARG A 142 -13.91 -9.34 -13.46
CA ARG A 142 -14.95 -9.41 -14.48
C ARG A 142 -14.97 -8.07 -15.20
N ASP A 143 -14.68 -8.11 -16.49
CA ASP A 143 -14.76 -6.97 -17.42
C ASP A 143 -16.20 -6.44 -17.53
#